data_AF-A0A4R4R5U9-F1
#
_entry.id   AF-A0A4R4R5U9-F1
#
_cell.length_a   1.000
_cell.length_b   1.000
_cell.length_c   1.000
_cell.angle_alpha   90.00
_cell.angle_beta   90.00
_cell.angle_gamma   90.00
#
_symmetry.space_group_name_H-M   'P 1'
#
loop_
_entity.id
_entity.type
_entity.pdbx_description
1 polymer ?
#
loop_
_entity_poly.entity_id
_entity_poly.type
_entity_poly.pdbx_seq_one_letter_code
_entity_poly.pdbx_strand_id
1 'polypeptide(L)' 'MGQTPRVLQPSMSERHFFGAELRRLREHANLSQARLGAMIRFSADLVRRVETADRFPSREFVEACDKALMTGGALM' A
#
# COMPACT_ATOMS: atom_id res chain seq x y z
N MET A 1 20.18 -5.14 5.18
CA MET A 1 19.73 -6.36 4.48
C MET A 1 18.42 -6.04 3.78
N GLY A 2 18.45 -5.83 2.46
CA GLY A 2 17.27 -5.45 1.69
C GLY A 2 16.43 -6.69 1.41
N GLN A 3 15.22 -6.75 1.96
CA GLN A 3 14.27 -7.79 1.60
C GLN A 3 13.93 -7.63 0.12
N THR A 4 14.20 -8.65 -0.69
CA THR A 4 13.78 -8.69 -2.09
C THR A 4 12.27 -8.56 -2.12
N PRO A 5 11.71 -7.50 -2.74
CA PRO A 5 10.28 -7.28 -2.68
C PRO A 5 9.55 -8.43 -3.37
N ARG A 6 8.66 -9.11 -2.64
CA ARG A 6 7.85 -10.20 -3.20
C ARG A 6 7.09 -9.68 -4.41
N VAL A 7 7.28 -10.32 -5.57
CA VAL A 7 6.54 -9.99 -6.79
C VAL A 7 5.09 -10.36 -6.54
N LEU A 8 4.23 -9.36 -6.46
CA LEU A 8 2.79 -9.54 -6.35
C LEU A 8 2.26 -9.96 -7.71
N GLN A 9 1.35 -10.92 -7.73
CA GLN A 9 0.63 -11.33 -8.93
C GLN A 9 -0.76 -10.69 -8.88
N PRO A 10 -0.99 -9.56 -9.58
CA PRO A 10 -2.24 -8.80 -9.45
C PRO A 10 -3.49 -9.59 -9.86
N SER A 11 -3.31 -10.66 -10.64
CA SER A 11 -4.38 -11.55 -11.11
C SER A 11 -4.83 -12.61 -10.10
N MET A 12 -4.17 -12.77 -8.94
CA MET A 12 -4.49 -13.84 -7.99
C MET A 12 -5.67 -13.55 -7.06
N SER A 13 -5.92 -12.28 -6.70
CA SER A 13 -7.00 -11.86 -5.79
C SER A 13 -7.05 -10.34 -5.69
N GLU A 14 -8.22 -9.76 -5.35
CA GLU A 14 -8.41 -8.33 -5.05
C GLU A 14 -7.37 -7.77 -4.08
N ARG A 15 -6.95 -8.56 -3.07
CA ARG A 15 -5.92 -8.14 -2.11
C ARG A 15 -4.54 -8.02 -2.74
N HIS A 16 -4.20 -8.90 -3.69
CA HIS A 16 -2.92 -8.85 -4.40
C HIS A 16 -2.88 -7.67 -5.38
N PHE A 17 -3.99 -7.41 -6.06
CA PHE A 17 -4.14 -6.21 -6.89
C PHE A 17 -3.97 -4.95 -6.05
N PHE A 18 -4.71 -4.82 -4.93
CA PHE A 18 -4.61 -3.66 -4.04
C PHE A 18 -3.19 -3.45 -3.52
N GLY A 19 -2.54 -4.49 -3.01
CA GLY A 19 -1.17 -4.39 -2.49
C GLY A 19 -0.17 -3.94 -3.56
N ALA A 20 -0.33 -4.43 -4.80
CA ALA A 20 0.52 -4.06 -5.92
C ALA A 20 0.30 -2.61 -6.35
N GLU A 21 -0.95 -2.18 -6.43
CA GLU A 21 -1.32 -0.85 -6.86
C GLU A 21 -0.94 0.20 -5.81
N LEU A 22 -1.16 -0.08 -4.52
CA LEU A 22 -0.71 0.77 -3.42
C LEU A 22 0.81 0.98 -3.49
N ARG A 23 1.57 -0.10 -3.70
CA ARG A 23 3.03 -0.02 -3.82
C ARG A 23 3.45 0.82 -5.02
N ARG A 24 2.82 0.60 -6.18
CA ARG A 24 3.09 1.36 -7.41
C ARG A 24 2.85 2.85 -7.21
N LEU A 25 1.73 3.22 -6.61
CA LEU A 25 1.35 4.60 -6.32
C LEU A 25 2.30 5.25 -5.30
N ARG A 26 2.66 4.52 -4.23
CA ARG A 26 3.63 4.99 -3.24
C ARG A 26 5.00 5.27 -3.88
N GLU A 27 5.48 4.36 -4.72
CA GLU A 27 6.76 4.51 -5.42
C GLU A 27 6.70 5.67 -6.44
N HIS A 28 5.58 5.86 -7.13
CA HIS A 28 5.37 7.01 -8.02
C HIS A 28 5.37 8.35 -7.27
N ALA A 29 4.81 8.38 -6.05
CA ALA A 29 4.87 9.53 -5.15
C ALA A 29 6.25 9.71 -4.47
N ASN A 30 7.22 8.84 -4.77
CA ASN A 30 8.57 8.81 -4.20
C ASN A 30 8.57 8.73 -2.65
N LEU A 31 7.61 7.98 -2.09
CA LEU A 31 7.44 7.80 -0.65
C LEU A 31 8.03 6.45 -0.21
N SER A 32 8.68 6.43 0.96
CA SER A 32 8.99 5.17 1.65
C SER A 32 7.76 4.64 2.39
N GLN A 33 7.72 3.34 2.71
CA GLN A 33 6.64 2.76 3.53
C GLN A 33 6.49 3.46 4.89
N ALA A 34 7.62 3.86 5.50
CA ALA A 34 7.62 4.62 6.74
C ALA A 34 7.06 6.03 6.59
N ARG A 35 7.40 6.72 5.49
CA ARG A 35 6.88 8.06 5.21
C ARG A 35 5.39 8.04 4.92
N LEU A 36 4.93 7.09 4.10
CA LEU A 36 3.49 6.89 3.88
C LEU A 36 2.79 6.58 5.21
N GLY A 37 3.28 5.61 5.97
CA GLY A 37 2.71 5.24 7.27
C GLY A 37 2.57 6.44 8.22
N ALA A 38 3.61 7.28 8.34
CA ALA A 38 3.55 8.50 9.13
C ALA A 38 2.47 9.49 8.63
N MET A 39 2.32 9.66 7.32
CA MET A 39 1.29 10.53 6.73
C MET A 39 -0.14 10.04 7.02
N ILE A 40 -0.35 8.72 6.99
CA ILE A 40 -1.66 8.10 7.23
C ILE A 40 -1.89 7.65 8.67
N ARG A 41 -0.96 7.96 9.59
CA ARG A 41 -1.00 7.57 11.02
C ARG A 41 -1.03 6.05 11.25
N PHE A 42 -0.38 5.28 10.38
CA PHE A 42 -0.19 3.84 10.49
C PHE A 42 1.30 3.45 10.54
N SER A 43 1.60 2.23 11.00
CA SER A 43 2.98 1.76 11.05
C SER A 43 3.51 1.37 9.66
N ALA A 44 4.82 1.53 9.45
CA ALA A 44 5.49 1.07 8.23
C ALA A 44 5.31 -0.44 7.99
N ASP A 45 5.27 -1.25 9.05
CA ASP A 45 5.01 -2.68 8.94
C ASP A 45 3.59 -2.99 8.46
N LEU A 46 2.58 -2.21 8.87
CA LEU A 46 1.24 -2.40 8.35
C LEU A 46 1.19 -2.11 6.85
N VAL A 47 1.82 -1.01 6.41
CA VAL A 47 1.96 -0.69 4.98
C VAL A 47 2.63 -1.84 4.23
N ARG A 48 3.77 -2.34 4.73
CA ARG A 48 4.47 -3.48 4.15
C ARG A 48 3.57 -4.72 4.04
N ARG A 49 2.86 -5.10 5.10
CA ARG A 49 1.99 -6.29 5.10
C ARG A 49 0.83 -6.17 4.12
N VAL A 50 0.25 -4.98 4.00
CA VAL A 50 -0.79 -4.71 3.00
C VAL A 50 -0.23 -4.77 1.59
N GLU A 51 0.92 -4.13 1.34
CA GLU A 51 1.63 -4.21 0.05
C GLU A 51 1.94 -5.66 -0.31
N THR A 52 2.34 -6.50 0.64
CA THR A 52 2.66 -7.92 0.36
C THR A 52 1.43 -8.85 0.34
N ALA A 53 0.20 -8.31 0.38
CA ALA A 53 -1.06 -9.04 0.51
C ALA A 53 -1.14 -9.99 1.73
N ASP A 54 -0.28 -9.78 2.72
CA ASP A 54 -0.22 -10.55 3.97
C ASP A 54 -1.36 -10.15 4.92
N ARG A 55 -1.83 -8.90 4.83
CA ARG A 55 -2.96 -8.38 5.61
C ARG A 55 -3.98 -7.68 4.73
N PHE A 56 -5.27 -7.91 5.02
CA PHE A 56 -6.35 -7.16 4.37
C PHE A 56 -6.39 -5.73 4.95
N PRO A 57 -6.45 -4.68 4.10
CA PRO A 57 -6.53 -3.31 4.59
C PRO A 57 -7.91 -3.04 5.21
N SER A 58 -7.96 -2.25 6.28
CA SER A 58 -9.24 -1.71 6.76
C SER A 58 -9.72 -0.60 5.83
N ARG A 59 -11.03 -0.31 5.83
CA ARG A 59 -11.59 0.84 5.10
C ARG A 59 -10.88 2.15 5.46
N GLU A 60 -10.62 2.38 6.74
CA GLU A 60 -9.87 3.56 7.22
C GLU A 60 -8.47 3.65 6.59
N PHE A 61 -7.76 2.52 6.47
CA PHE A 61 -6.45 2.48 5.84
C PHE A 61 -6.55 2.82 4.34
N VAL A 62 -7.54 2.26 3.64
CA VAL A 62 -7.78 2.53 2.21
C VAL A 62 -8.07 4.02 1.99
N GLU A 63 -8.99 4.60 2.75
CA GLU A 63 -9.37 6.01 2.63
C GLU A 63 -8.21 6.96 2.97
N ALA A 64 -7.39 6.61 3.96
CA ALA A 64 -6.22 7.41 4.33
C ALA A 64 -5.16 7.37 3.23
N CYS A 65 -4.90 6.20 2.63
CA CYS A 65 -4.00 6.06 1.49
C CYS A 65 -4.50 6.85 0.28
N ASP A 66 -5.79 6.78 -0.04
CA ASP A 66 -6.36 7.48 -1.19
C ASP A 66 -6.20 9.00 -1.08
N LYS A 67 -6.46 9.54 0.11
CA LYS A 67 -6.24 10.96 0.43
C LYS A 67 -4.76 11.35 0.38
N ALA A 68 -3.88 10.53 0.96
CA ALA A 68 -2.45 10.82 1.05
C ALA A 68 -1.72 10.75 -0.29
N LEU A 69 -2.17 9.85 -1.19
CA LEU A 69 -1.59 9.66 -2.51
C LEU A 69 -2.31 10.47 -3.61
N MET A 70 -3.39 11.19 -3.25
CA MET A 70 -4.22 11.98 -4.16
C MET A 70 -4.71 11.16 -5.37
N THR A 71 -5.10 9.91 -5.10
CA THR A 71 -5.46 8.95 -6.15
C THR A 71 -6.89 9.11 -6.66
N GLY A 72 -7.67 10.04 -6.07
CA GLY A 72 -9.00 10.41 -6.56
C GLY A 72 -10.00 9.25 -6.53
N GLY A 73 -9.87 8.32 -5.60
CA GLY A 73 -10.68 7.11 -5.50
C GLY A 73 -10.10 5.87 -6.18
N ALA A 74 -8.92 5.92 -6.80
CA ALA A 74 -8.36 4.75 -7.50
C ALA A 74 -8.01 3.57 -6.58
N LEU A 75 -8.01 3.78 -5.26
CA LEU A 75 -7.81 2.74 -4.25
C LEU A 75 -9.11 2.24 -3.59
N MET A 76 -10.28 2.84 -3.91
CA MET A 76 -11.60 2.49 -3.35
C MET A 76 -12.39 1.52 -4.23
#